data_AF-A0A7J8G573-F1
#
_entry.id   AF-A0A7J8G573-F1
#
_cell.length_a   1.000
_cell.length_b   1.000
_cell.length_c   1.000
_cell.angle_alpha   90.00
_cell.angle_beta   90.00
_cell.angle_gamma   90.00
#
_symmetry.space_group_name_H-M   'P 1'
#
loop_
_entity.id
_entity.type
_entity.pdbx_description
1 polymer ?
#
loop_
_entity_poly.entity_id
_entity_poly.type
_entity_poly.pdbx_seq_one_letter_code
_entity_poly.pdbx_strand_id
1 'polypeptide(L)'
;MMEAQVVQMQKLPLVMISVEPELRSFIAKRLSKGAVFEGLGNVASVELRIPGYRVGCYYCLFQQKLLPETATMDSEHNPSEYVVCFLGGSEKGLELFRLELDKYIQGLKNNMNCEERGLENHIKSYLSSWFEDVVCPIQRVVLLFQEKLTFLLHAALSYTPVEVKESDEKTKRDINRFLSVASLQGLIHEGTMTSLCMAMTGEQHKSVVIDCSSSQPQFYNGGSNRFCEDWMHAFLNGAEGGNPFLFRQVLENFKLKAIQDTNNLKRFIRQAEMNHYALFKCYMFLKNCGSGDILLKIVKVEHEEMPEAKSVVAVLEEFMKEALAQSF
;
A
#
# COMPACT_ATOMS: atom_id res chain seq x y z
N MET A 1 28.10 -36.58 24.08
CA MET A 1 27.35 -36.95 22.86
C MET A 1 26.61 -35.70 22.43
N MET A 2 27.25 -34.94 21.53
CA MET A 2 26.91 -34.81 20.09
C MET A 2 25.73 -33.85 19.90
N GLU A 3 25.98 -32.56 19.56
CA GLU A 3 26.15 -32.00 18.19
C GLU A 3 24.81 -32.00 17.41
N ALA A 4 24.33 -30.96 16.70
CA ALA A 4 24.91 -29.80 15.99
C ALA A 4 23.87 -28.63 15.95
N GLN A 5 24.18 -27.31 15.94
CA GLN A 5 24.74 -26.42 14.88
C GLN A 5 24.05 -26.61 13.49
N VAL A 6 23.56 -25.60 12.73
CA VAL A 6 24.26 -24.49 12.03
C VAL A 6 23.25 -23.45 11.44
N VAL A 7 23.51 -22.16 11.73
CA VAL A 7 23.57 -20.90 10.91
C VAL A 7 22.70 -20.68 9.64
N GLN A 8 21.96 -19.55 9.56
CA GLN A 8 22.17 -18.47 8.55
C GLN A 8 21.37 -17.18 8.86
N MET A 9 22.04 -16.02 8.75
CA MET A 9 21.50 -14.67 9.01
C MET A 9 20.55 -14.18 7.90
N GLN A 10 19.39 -13.64 8.29
CA GLN A 10 18.83 -12.42 7.71
C GLN A 10 17.99 -11.68 8.78
N LYS A 11 18.15 -10.36 8.85
CA LYS A 11 17.90 -9.46 10.00
C LYS A 11 16.42 -9.34 10.43
N LEU A 12 16.10 -9.71 11.68
CA LEU A 12 15.38 -8.93 12.72
C LEU A 12 15.07 -9.85 13.93
N PRO A 13 15.71 -9.67 15.11
CA PRO A 13 15.57 -10.61 16.23
C PRO A 13 14.45 -10.25 17.22
N LEU A 14 13.88 -11.30 17.80
CA LEU A 14 13.19 -11.36 19.09
C LEU A 14 13.71 -10.36 20.12
N VAL A 15 12.81 -9.58 20.76
CA VAL A 15 12.91 -9.24 22.19
C VAL A 15 11.51 -9.01 22.76
N MET A 16 10.98 -9.89 23.59
CA MET A 16 9.71 -9.61 24.30
C MET A 16 9.68 -9.98 25.79
N ILE A 17 10.82 -10.29 26.42
CA ILE A 17 10.85 -10.58 27.87
C ILE A 17 11.76 -9.63 28.68
N SER A 18 12.83 -9.04 28.12
CA SER A 18 13.70 -8.11 28.89
C SER A 18 13.46 -6.62 28.65
N VAL A 19 12.67 -6.26 27.62
CA VAL A 19 12.39 -4.88 27.17
C VAL A 19 11.03 -4.34 27.67
N GLU A 20 10.26 -5.22 28.31
CA GLU A 20 8.93 -4.93 28.82
C GLU A 20 8.85 -3.71 29.79
N PRO A 21 9.79 -3.49 30.74
CA PRO A 21 9.67 -2.37 31.67
C PRO A 21 9.96 -1.00 31.04
N GLU A 22 10.92 -0.90 30.11
CA GLU A 22 11.20 0.35 29.39
C GLU A 22 10.04 0.73 28.49
N LEU A 23 9.48 -0.26 27.77
CA LEU A 23 8.33 -0.06 26.91
C LEU A 23 7.11 0.37 27.74
N ARG A 24 6.84 -0.28 28.87
CA ARG A 24 5.76 0.12 29.79
C ARG A 24 5.93 1.55 30.29
N SER A 25 7.14 1.94 30.71
CA SER A 25 7.42 3.32 31.16
C SER A 25 7.22 4.33 30.03
N PHE A 26 7.68 4.00 28.82
CA PHE A 26 7.52 4.84 27.63
C PHE A 26 6.02 5.06 27.30
N ILE A 27 5.25 3.97 27.26
CA ILE A 27 3.81 4.02 26.95
C ILE A 27 3.05 4.76 28.04
N ALA A 28 3.32 4.53 29.33
CA ALA A 28 2.69 5.24 30.44
C ALA A 28 2.92 6.77 30.35
N LYS A 29 4.12 7.21 29.97
CA LYS A 29 4.44 8.62 29.73
C LYS A 29 3.69 9.21 28.54
N ARG A 30 3.36 8.41 27.52
CA ARG A 30 2.61 8.85 26.33
C ARG A 30 1.11 8.91 26.61
N LEU A 31 0.56 7.91 27.29
CA LEU A 31 -0.84 7.86 27.69
C LEU A 31 -1.20 9.00 28.65
N SER A 32 -0.30 9.34 29.58
CA SER A 32 -0.50 10.48 30.50
C SER A 32 -0.45 11.86 29.82
N LYS A 33 0.09 11.96 28.60
CA LYS A 33 0.33 13.23 27.90
C LYS A 33 -0.55 13.45 26.66
N GLY A 34 -1.31 12.46 26.19
CA GLY A 34 -2.00 12.56 24.91
C GLY A 34 -3.30 11.76 24.85
N ALA A 35 -4.16 12.16 23.92
CA ALA A 35 -5.36 11.42 23.56
C ALA A 35 -4.96 10.23 22.67
N VAL A 36 -4.94 9.04 23.23
CA VAL A 36 -4.85 7.80 22.45
C VAL A 36 -6.28 7.38 22.12
N PHE A 37 -6.58 7.30 20.83
CA PHE A 37 -7.90 6.94 20.35
C PHE A 37 -7.95 5.45 20.01
N GLU A 38 -9.10 4.85 20.22
CA GLU A 38 -9.32 3.45 19.90
C GLU A 38 -9.15 3.21 18.39
N GLY A 39 -8.33 2.23 18.02
CA GLY A 39 -8.13 1.83 16.62
C GLY A 39 -7.38 2.84 15.73
N LEU A 40 -6.82 3.90 16.31
CA LEU A 40 -5.92 4.86 15.65
C LEU A 40 -4.58 4.88 16.38
N GLY A 41 -3.61 4.17 15.84
CA GLY A 41 -2.29 4.06 16.42
C GLY A 41 -1.40 5.26 16.15
N ASN A 42 -0.42 5.42 17.03
CA ASN A 42 0.67 6.37 16.91
C ASN A 42 1.99 5.63 16.76
N VAL A 43 2.94 6.21 16.03
CA VAL A 43 4.30 5.69 15.93
C VAL A 43 5.25 6.66 16.61
N ALA A 44 6.19 6.12 17.38
CA ALA A 44 7.24 6.92 17.99
C ALA A 44 8.52 6.11 18.17
N SER A 45 9.67 6.78 18.15
CA SER A 45 10.93 6.14 18.46
C SER A 45 11.08 5.87 19.96
N VAL A 46 11.50 4.63 20.28
CA VAL A 46 11.81 4.17 21.63
C VAL A 46 13.29 3.80 21.69
N GLU A 47 13.98 4.27 22.71
CA GLU A 47 15.34 3.87 23.02
C GLU A 47 15.30 2.70 24.01
N LEU A 48 15.88 1.57 23.60
CA LEU A 48 15.95 0.37 24.41
C LEU A 48 17.26 0.36 25.22
N ARG A 49 17.43 -0.63 26.11
CA ARG A 49 18.59 -0.76 27.03
C ARG A 49 19.97 -0.71 26.37
N ILE A 50 20.06 -0.87 25.05
CA ILE A 50 21.29 -0.75 24.29
C ILE A 50 21.44 0.72 23.85
N PRO A 51 22.40 1.49 24.41
CA PRO A 51 22.59 2.89 24.08
C PRO A 51 22.76 3.08 22.58
N GLY A 52 22.01 4.02 21.98
CA GLY A 52 22.04 4.29 20.54
C GLY A 52 21.20 3.36 19.67
N TYR A 53 20.59 2.30 20.23
CA TYR A 53 19.66 1.44 19.49
C TYR A 53 18.23 1.96 19.63
N ARG A 54 17.82 2.81 18.68
CA ARG A 54 16.46 3.34 18.59
C ARG A 54 15.62 2.50 17.66
N VAL A 55 14.47 2.04 18.14
CA VAL A 55 13.48 1.30 17.35
C VAL A 55 12.23 2.14 17.14
N GLY A 56 11.50 1.89 16.06
CA GLY A 56 10.13 2.36 15.96
C GLY A 56 9.20 1.55 16.87
N CYS A 57 8.24 2.23 17.50
CA CYS A 57 7.15 1.61 18.24
C CYS A 57 5.83 2.17 17.73
N TYR A 58 5.03 1.31 17.09
CA TYR A 58 3.61 1.56 16.91
C TYR A 58 2.89 1.20 18.21
N TYR A 59 1.94 2.03 18.64
CA TYR A 59 1.08 1.74 19.79
C TYR A 59 -0.33 2.29 19.60
N CYS A 60 -1.34 1.54 20.04
CA CYS A 60 -2.74 1.94 19.98
C CYS A 60 -3.53 1.43 21.18
N LEU A 61 -4.61 2.14 21.52
CA LEU A 61 -5.60 1.66 22.48
C LEU A 61 -6.54 0.67 21.78
N PHE A 62 -6.79 -0.45 22.45
CA PHE A 62 -7.70 -1.51 22.02
C PHE A 62 -8.69 -1.77 23.14
N GLN A 63 -9.98 -1.55 22.89
CA GLN A 63 -11.04 -1.88 23.83
C GLN A 63 -11.73 -3.16 23.37
N GLN A 64 -11.85 -4.11 24.29
CA GLN A 64 -12.64 -5.31 24.05
C GLN A 64 -14.12 -4.99 24.28
N LYS A 65 -14.94 -4.99 23.22
CA LYS A 65 -16.39 -4.90 23.37
C LYS A 65 -16.92 -6.26 23.84
N LEU A 66 -17.56 -6.31 25.01
CA LEU A 66 -18.39 -7.46 25.40
C LEU A 66 -19.68 -7.48 24.55
N LEU A 67 -20.10 -8.68 24.13
CA LEU A 67 -21.41 -8.90 23.51
C LEU A 67 -22.55 -8.59 24.52
N PRO A 68 -23.66 -7.97 24.10
CA PRO A 68 -24.76 -7.58 24.99
C PRO A 68 -25.78 -8.71 25.28
N GLU A 69 -25.37 -9.98 25.40
CA GLU A 69 -26.32 -11.10 25.58
C GLU A 69 -26.38 -11.72 26.99
N THR A 70 -25.73 -11.14 28.00
CA THR A 70 -25.99 -11.50 29.41
C THR A 70 -26.21 -10.26 30.26
N ALA A 71 -27.22 -9.46 29.90
CA ALA A 71 -27.80 -8.48 30.82
C ALA A 71 -28.67 -9.20 31.88
N THR A 72 -28.02 -9.98 32.74
CA THR A 72 -28.54 -10.24 34.09
C THR A 72 -27.90 -9.22 35.02
N MET A 73 -28.80 -8.41 35.57
CA MET A 73 -28.65 -7.28 36.49
C MET A 73 -27.35 -7.20 37.32
N ASP A 74 -26.83 -5.97 37.41
CA ASP A 74 -25.93 -5.44 38.46
C ASP A 74 -24.44 -5.82 38.43
N SER A 75 -23.76 -5.54 37.31
CA SER A 75 -22.35 -5.11 37.40
C SER A 75 -21.99 -4.14 36.28
N GLU A 76 -21.48 -2.96 36.64
CA GLU A 76 -20.76 -2.06 35.73
C GLU A 76 -19.46 -2.75 35.28
N HIS A 77 -19.54 -3.71 34.37
CA HIS A 77 -18.35 -4.27 33.72
C HIS A 77 -17.83 -3.25 32.71
N ASN A 78 -16.90 -2.41 33.15
CA ASN A 78 -16.12 -1.56 32.24
C ASN A 78 -15.41 -2.44 31.20
N PRO A 79 -15.38 -2.05 29.92
CA PRO A 79 -14.66 -2.80 28.90
C PRO A 79 -13.17 -2.85 29.28
N SER A 80 -12.57 -4.03 29.21
CA SER A 80 -11.13 -4.18 29.43
C SER A 80 -10.36 -3.40 28.35
N GLU A 81 -9.56 -2.44 28.80
CA GLU A 81 -8.71 -1.62 27.94
C GLU A 81 -7.31 -2.23 27.85
N TYR A 82 -6.83 -2.43 26.63
CA TYR A 82 -5.51 -2.94 26.34
C TYR A 82 -4.73 -1.95 25.49
N VAL A 83 -3.40 -1.96 25.62
CA VAL A 83 -2.52 -1.23 24.71
C VAL A 83 -1.71 -2.24 23.92
N VAL A 84 -1.88 -2.22 22.60
CA VAL A 84 -1.11 -3.10 21.71
C VAL A 84 0.07 -2.31 21.18
N CYS A 85 1.27 -2.90 21.24
CA CYS A 85 2.51 -2.29 20.77
C CYS A 85 3.21 -3.22 19.77
N PHE A 86 3.68 -2.66 18.65
CA PHE A 86 4.55 -3.37 17.70
C PHE A 86 5.88 -2.63 17.60
N LEU A 87 6.97 -3.37 17.79
CA LEU A 87 8.32 -2.85 17.68
C LEU A 87 8.94 -3.30 16.36
N GLY A 88 9.50 -2.37 15.60
CA GLY A 88 10.13 -2.71 14.33
C GLY A 88 10.87 -1.55 13.70
N GLY A 89 11.95 -1.88 12.98
CA GLY A 89 12.71 -0.94 12.14
C GLY A 89 12.97 0.42 12.80
N SER A 90 12.66 1.49 12.07
CA SER A 90 12.70 2.87 12.54
C SER A 90 11.29 3.45 12.65
N GLU A 91 11.14 4.54 13.40
CA GLU A 91 9.90 5.32 13.47
C GLU A 91 9.36 5.67 12.08
N LYS A 92 10.24 6.19 11.19
CA LYS A 92 9.86 6.51 9.82
C LYS A 92 9.39 5.29 9.03
N GLY A 93 10.03 4.13 9.25
CA GLY A 93 9.66 2.90 8.58
C GLY A 93 8.28 2.39 9.00
N LEU A 94 7.98 2.38 10.29
CA LEU A 94 6.67 1.98 10.80
C LEU A 94 5.55 2.97 10.43
N GLU A 95 5.86 4.25 10.34
CA GLU A 95 4.88 5.27 9.92
C GLU A 95 4.33 4.98 8.52
N LEU A 96 5.14 4.40 7.62
CA LEU A 96 4.69 3.98 6.29
C LEU A 96 3.62 2.89 6.31
N PHE A 97 3.51 2.13 7.41
CA PHE A 97 2.56 1.03 7.58
C PHE A 97 1.48 1.35 8.62
N ARG A 98 1.41 2.59 9.12
CA ARG A 98 0.51 2.97 10.23
C ARG A 98 -0.94 2.59 9.95
N LEU A 99 -1.45 2.96 8.76
CA LEU A 99 -2.83 2.70 8.37
C LEU A 99 -3.15 1.21 8.30
N GLU A 100 -2.19 0.39 7.89
CA GLU A 100 -2.40 -1.05 7.83
C GLU A 100 -2.22 -1.74 9.18
N LEU A 101 -1.39 -1.20 10.06
CA LEU A 101 -1.32 -1.63 11.46
C LEU A 101 -2.64 -1.32 12.18
N ASP A 102 -3.23 -0.13 11.93
CA ASP A 102 -4.55 0.22 12.44
C ASP A 102 -5.60 -0.80 12.00
N LYS A 103 -5.65 -1.13 10.69
CA LYS A 103 -6.54 -2.15 10.13
C LYS A 103 -6.27 -3.55 10.70
N TYR A 104 -5.01 -3.90 10.95
CA TYR A 104 -4.64 -5.18 11.55
C TYR A 104 -5.19 -5.30 12.97
N ILE A 105 -5.08 -4.25 13.78
CA ILE A 105 -5.64 -4.22 15.13
C ILE A 105 -7.18 -4.23 15.10
N GLN A 106 -7.81 -3.58 14.13
CA GLN A 106 -9.26 -3.70 13.94
C GLN A 106 -9.67 -5.14 13.62
N GLY A 107 -8.88 -5.85 12.81
CA GLY A 107 -9.06 -7.28 12.53
C GLY A 107 -9.02 -8.17 13.78
N LEU A 108 -8.22 -7.81 14.79
CA LEU A 108 -8.19 -8.51 16.08
C LEU A 108 -9.57 -8.52 16.77
N LYS A 109 -10.37 -7.45 16.63
CA LYS A 109 -11.73 -7.40 17.20
C LYS A 109 -12.62 -8.51 16.64
N ASN A 110 -12.50 -8.79 15.35
CA ASN A 110 -13.29 -9.84 14.69
C ASN A 110 -12.91 -11.24 15.20
N ASN A 111 -11.64 -11.45 15.58
CA ASN A 111 -11.15 -12.73 16.11
C ASN A 111 -11.51 -12.95 17.60
N MET A 112 -11.78 -11.87 18.34
CA MET A 112 -12.13 -11.92 19.77
C MET A 112 -13.60 -12.28 20.05
N ASN A 113 -14.45 -12.27 19.02
CA ASN A 113 -15.89 -12.57 19.15
C ASN A 113 -16.20 -14.08 19.24
N CYS A 114 -15.19 -14.94 19.37
CA CYS A 114 -15.35 -16.40 19.42
C CYS A 114 -15.09 -16.90 20.86
N GLU A 115 -16.11 -17.45 21.52
CA GLU A 115 -16.08 -17.93 22.93
C GLU A 115 -15.26 -19.21 23.16
N GLU A 116 -14.23 -19.48 22.35
CA GLU A 116 -13.51 -20.75 22.41
C GLU A 116 -12.33 -20.75 23.39
N ARG A 117 -12.25 -21.82 24.19
CA ARG A 117 -11.11 -22.15 25.04
C ARG A 117 -9.84 -22.24 24.17
N GLY A 118 -8.92 -21.31 24.34
CA GLY A 118 -7.68 -21.19 23.54
C GLY A 118 -7.41 -19.79 22.98
N LEU A 119 -8.27 -18.81 23.29
CA LEU A 119 -8.21 -17.43 22.81
C LEU A 119 -6.81 -16.77 23.00
N GLU A 120 -6.16 -16.94 24.14
CA GLU A 120 -4.82 -16.34 24.40
C GLU A 120 -3.75 -16.80 23.41
N ASN A 121 -3.72 -18.09 23.07
CA ASN A 121 -2.77 -18.62 22.11
C ASN A 121 -3.05 -18.12 20.69
N HIS A 122 -4.34 -17.98 20.32
CA HIS A 122 -4.75 -17.43 19.03
C HIS A 122 -4.42 -15.95 18.91
N ILE A 123 -4.72 -15.13 19.93
CA ILE A 123 -4.36 -13.71 20.00
C ILE A 123 -2.84 -13.56 19.90
N LYS A 124 -2.09 -14.35 20.68
CA LYS A 124 -0.62 -14.29 20.67
C LYS A 124 -0.07 -14.67 19.29
N SER A 125 -0.59 -15.72 18.67
CA SER A 125 -0.20 -16.13 17.32
C SER A 125 -0.51 -15.03 16.28
N TYR A 126 -1.71 -14.45 16.35
CA TYR A 126 -2.12 -13.33 15.52
C TYR A 126 -1.17 -12.15 15.70
N LEU A 127 -1.05 -11.60 16.92
CA LEU A 127 -0.18 -10.46 17.20
C LEU A 127 1.29 -10.73 16.85
N SER A 128 1.77 -11.97 16.94
CA SER A 128 3.15 -12.32 16.55
C SER A 128 3.35 -12.34 15.03
N SER A 129 2.29 -12.53 14.25
CA SER A 129 2.32 -12.63 12.79
C SER A 129 2.22 -11.26 12.09
N TRP A 130 2.09 -10.16 12.85
CA TRP A 130 1.91 -8.80 12.31
C TRP A 130 2.94 -8.43 11.24
N PHE A 131 4.21 -8.81 11.41
CA PHE A 131 5.27 -8.47 10.47
C PHE A 131 5.05 -9.18 9.13
N GLU A 132 4.74 -10.47 9.18
CA GLU A 132 4.44 -11.27 8.00
C GLU A 132 3.16 -10.84 7.30
N ASP A 133 2.14 -10.45 8.05
CA ASP A 133 0.83 -10.10 7.53
C ASP A 133 0.75 -8.65 7.03
N VAL A 134 1.55 -7.74 7.63
CA VAL A 134 1.46 -6.30 7.39
C VAL A 134 2.62 -5.78 6.54
N VAL A 135 3.84 -6.21 6.84
CA VAL A 135 5.07 -5.61 6.30
C VAL A 135 5.61 -6.41 5.10
N CYS A 136 5.67 -7.74 5.22
CA CYS A 136 6.17 -8.62 4.18
C CYS A 136 5.32 -8.75 2.88
N PRO A 137 4.00 -8.45 2.81
CA PRO A 137 3.22 -8.64 1.58
C PRO A 137 3.81 -7.97 0.34
N ILE A 138 4.27 -6.72 0.46
CA ILE A 138 4.84 -5.97 -0.66
C ILE A 138 6.10 -6.66 -1.17
N GLN A 139 6.99 -7.08 -0.26
CA GLN A 139 8.19 -7.82 -0.62
C GLN A 139 7.85 -9.14 -1.34
N ARG A 140 6.90 -9.91 -0.81
CA ARG A 140 6.50 -11.19 -1.42
C ARG A 140 5.98 -11.00 -2.84
N VAL A 141 5.18 -9.96 -3.09
CA VAL A 141 4.72 -9.60 -4.44
C VAL A 141 5.89 -9.22 -5.34
N VAL A 142 6.78 -8.33 -4.91
CA VAL A 142 7.95 -7.94 -5.71
C VAL A 142 8.79 -9.16 -6.09
N LEU A 143 9.03 -10.06 -5.13
CA LEU A 143 9.81 -11.29 -5.37
C LEU A 143 9.08 -12.31 -6.26
N LEU A 144 7.75 -12.38 -6.18
CA LEU A 144 6.96 -13.29 -7.00
C LEU A 144 6.89 -12.84 -8.46
N PHE A 145 6.75 -11.53 -8.69
CA PHE A 145 6.48 -10.97 -10.01
C PHE A 145 7.73 -10.54 -10.78
N GLN A 146 8.81 -10.12 -10.09
CA GLN A 146 10.08 -9.74 -10.71
C GLN A 146 9.87 -8.73 -11.86
N GLU A 147 10.38 -8.99 -13.07
CA GLU A 147 10.20 -8.13 -14.25
C GLU A 147 8.73 -7.92 -14.63
N LYS A 148 7.85 -8.89 -14.35
CA LYS A 148 6.41 -8.79 -14.60
C LYS A 148 5.70 -7.85 -13.62
N LEU A 149 6.40 -7.31 -12.61
CA LEU A 149 5.87 -6.30 -11.70
C LEU A 149 5.40 -5.04 -12.44
N THR A 150 5.99 -4.73 -13.61
CA THR A 150 5.57 -3.60 -14.44
C THR A 150 4.07 -3.62 -14.76
N PHE A 151 3.51 -4.80 -15.06
CA PHE A 151 2.09 -4.97 -15.37
C PHE A 151 1.20 -4.69 -14.15
N LEU A 152 1.67 -5.05 -12.95
CA LEU A 152 0.93 -4.82 -11.71
C LEU A 152 0.96 -3.35 -11.29
N LEU A 153 2.10 -2.67 -11.49
CA LEU A 153 2.24 -1.22 -11.29
C LEU A 153 1.34 -0.45 -12.27
N HIS A 154 1.33 -0.86 -13.54
CA HIS A 154 0.47 -0.28 -14.56
C HIS A 154 -1.01 -0.48 -14.21
N ALA A 155 -1.43 -1.69 -13.84
CA ALA A 155 -2.80 -1.98 -13.43
C ALA A 155 -3.23 -1.13 -12.23
N ALA A 156 -2.36 -0.98 -11.22
CA ALA A 156 -2.64 -0.18 -10.03
C ALA A 156 -2.83 1.31 -10.33
N LEU A 157 -1.97 1.90 -11.17
CA LEU A 157 -2.10 3.31 -11.57
C LEU A 157 -3.23 3.57 -12.55
N SER A 158 -3.53 2.58 -13.40
CA SER A 158 -4.59 2.68 -14.38
C SER A 158 -5.96 2.29 -13.82
N TYR A 159 -6.07 1.93 -12.54
CA TYR A 159 -7.33 1.44 -11.95
C TYR A 159 -7.95 0.27 -12.75
N THR A 160 -7.12 -0.49 -13.46
CA THR A 160 -7.60 -1.61 -14.25
C THR A 160 -7.93 -2.76 -13.29
N PRO A 161 -9.15 -3.34 -13.35
CA PRO A 161 -9.51 -4.48 -12.51
C PRO A 161 -8.56 -5.65 -12.73
N VAL A 162 -8.15 -6.30 -11.64
CA VAL A 162 -7.24 -7.45 -11.65
C VAL A 162 -7.98 -8.69 -11.13
N GLU A 163 -7.98 -9.74 -11.94
CA GLU A 163 -8.50 -11.05 -11.58
C GLU A 163 -7.34 -12.02 -11.36
N VAL A 164 -7.28 -12.64 -10.17
CA VAL A 164 -6.26 -13.63 -9.83
C VAL A 164 -6.85 -15.04 -9.89
N LYS A 165 -6.27 -15.92 -10.70
CA LYS A 165 -6.65 -17.32 -10.91
C LYS A 165 -5.60 -18.27 -10.35
N GLU A 166 -6.03 -19.46 -9.93
CA GLU A 166 -5.15 -20.56 -9.49
C GLU A 166 -4.10 -20.14 -8.43
N SER A 167 -4.50 -19.30 -7.46
CA SER A 167 -3.63 -18.81 -6.38
C SER A 167 -4.16 -19.22 -5.02
N ASP A 168 -3.27 -19.44 -4.05
CA ASP A 168 -3.67 -19.56 -2.65
C ASP A 168 -4.19 -18.21 -2.10
N GLU A 169 -4.97 -18.28 -1.02
CA GLU A 169 -5.59 -17.10 -0.41
C GLU A 169 -4.57 -16.10 0.15
N LYS A 170 -3.38 -16.53 0.55
CA LYS A 170 -2.34 -15.62 1.05
C LYS A 170 -1.75 -14.81 -0.11
N THR A 171 -1.40 -15.45 -1.21
CA THR A 171 -0.91 -14.78 -2.42
C THR A 171 -1.95 -13.80 -2.97
N LYS A 172 -3.21 -14.21 -3.04
CA LYS A 172 -4.31 -13.33 -3.48
C LYS A 172 -4.46 -12.10 -2.59
N ARG A 173 -4.37 -12.26 -1.26
CA ARG A 173 -4.38 -11.13 -0.31
C ARG A 173 -3.18 -10.21 -0.49
N ASP A 174 -1.99 -10.78 -0.70
CA ASP A 174 -0.77 -10.00 -0.91
C ASP A 174 -0.86 -9.16 -2.20
N ILE A 175 -1.34 -9.73 -3.30
CA ILE A 175 -1.56 -9.02 -4.57
C ILE A 175 -2.56 -7.88 -4.40
N ASN A 176 -3.73 -8.15 -3.80
CA ASN A 176 -4.75 -7.14 -3.57
C ASN A 176 -4.22 -6.00 -2.69
N ARG A 177 -3.44 -6.34 -1.67
CA ARG A 177 -2.81 -5.36 -0.80
C ARG A 177 -1.80 -4.51 -1.56
N PHE A 178 -0.94 -5.11 -2.37
CA PHE A 178 0.00 -4.37 -3.20
C PHE A 178 -0.73 -3.40 -4.13
N LEU A 179 -1.76 -3.86 -4.86
CA LEU A 179 -2.57 -3.02 -5.74
C LEU A 179 -3.19 -1.84 -4.98
N SER A 180 -3.78 -2.11 -3.81
CA SER A 180 -4.41 -1.05 -3.00
C SER A 180 -3.41 0.02 -2.57
N VAL A 181 -2.20 -0.38 -2.16
CA VAL A 181 -1.16 0.56 -1.73
C VAL A 181 -0.59 1.31 -2.92
N ALA A 182 -0.31 0.62 -4.03
CA ALA A 182 0.29 1.16 -5.25
C ALA A 182 -0.62 2.16 -5.98
N SER A 183 -1.94 1.97 -5.90
CA SER A 183 -2.91 2.86 -6.52
C SER A 183 -2.93 4.25 -5.89
N LEU A 184 -3.47 5.24 -6.61
CA LEU A 184 -3.74 6.59 -6.04
C LEU A 184 -5.12 6.64 -5.35
N GLN A 185 -5.64 5.50 -4.88
CA GLN A 185 -6.91 5.41 -4.15
C GLN A 185 -6.88 6.24 -2.86
N GLY A 186 -7.96 6.98 -2.61
CA GLY A 186 -8.08 7.93 -1.51
C GLY A 186 -7.67 9.38 -1.84
N LEU A 187 -7.08 9.64 -3.02
CA LEU A 187 -6.79 11.00 -3.51
C LEU A 187 -7.79 11.50 -4.55
N ILE A 188 -8.57 10.60 -5.13
CA ILE A 188 -9.56 10.85 -6.17
C ILE A 188 -10.95 10.60 -5.58
N HIS A 189 -11.94 11.44 -5.92
CA HIS A 189 -13.32 11.27 -5.46
C HIS A 189 -13.88 9.91 -5.89
N GLU A 190 -14.69 9.29 -5.03
CA GLU A 190 -15.19 7.92 -5.23
C GLU A 190 -16.02 7.77 -6.52
N GLY A 191 -16.80 8.79 -6.90
CA GLY A 191 -17.52 8.81 -8.19
C GLY A 191 -16.59 8.84 -9.40
N THR A 192 -15.44 9.51 -9.29
CA THR A 192 -14.43 9.60 -10.35
C THR A 192 -13.68 8.27 -10.52
N MET A 193 -13.53 7.46 -9.46
CA MET A 193 -12.91 6.13 -9.53
C MET A 193 -13.66 5.19 -10.49
N THR A 194 -14.98 5.12 -10.37
CA THR A 194 -15.81 4.28 -11.26
C THR A 194 -15.66 4.71 -12.72
N SER A 195 -15.71 6.01 -12.98
CA SER A 195 -15.49 6.57 -14.32
C SER A 195 -14.08 6.29 -14.86
N LEU A 196 -13.05 6.33 -14.00
CA LEU A 196 -11.68 5.97 -14.36
C LEU A 196 -11.55 4.50 -14.74
N CYS A 197 -12.12 3.59 -13.94
CA CYS A 197 -12.13 2.15 -14.25
C CYS A 197 -12.77 1.89 -15.63
N MET A 198 -13.89 2.56 -15.92
CA MET A 198 -14.58 2.46 -17.23
C MET A 198 -13.73 3.03 -18.37
N ALA A 199 -13.13 4.21 -18.18
CA ALA A 199 -12.29 4.85 -19.20
C ALA A 199 -11.01 4.06 -19.50
N MET A 200 -10.49 3.35 -18.50
CA MET A 200 -9.22 2.62 -18.58
C MET A 200 -9.36 1.27 -19.26
N THR A 201 -10.46 0.56 -19.01
CA THR A 201 -10.77 -0.75 -19.60
C THR A 201 -11.35 -0.70 -21.01
N GLY A 202 -11.73 0.51 -21.49
CA GLY A 202 -12.35 0.71 -22.80
C GLY A 202 -13.73 0.06 -22.92
N GLU A 203 -14.36 0.17 -24.09
CA GLU A 203 -15.71 -0.41 -24.33
C GLU A 203 -15.78 -1.93 -24.10
N GLN A 204 -14.65 -2.65 -24.17
CA GLN A 204 -14.57 -4.11 -24.04
C GLN A 204 -14.32 -4.65 -22.62
N HIS A 205 -14.18 -3.80 -21.58
CA HIS A 205 -14.10 -4.24 -20.17
C HIS A 205 -13.14 -5.42 -19.90
N LYS A 206 -11.92 -5.39 -20.46
CA LYS A 206 -10.97 -6.49 -20.24
C LYS A 206 -10.20 -6.27 -18.93
N SER A 207 -10.52 -7.06 -17.92
CA SER A 207 -9.71 -7.18 -16.70
C SER A 207 -8.33 -7.76 -17.02
N VAL A 208 -7.33 -7.36 -16.24
CA VAL A 208 -6.01 -8.00 -16.25
C VAL A 208 -6.15 -9.32 -15.51
N VAL A 209 -5.81 -10.42 -16.18
CA VAL A 209 -5.87 -11.75 -15.57
C VAL A 209 -4.46 -12.17 -15.18
N ILE A 210 -4.28 -12.51 -13.91
CA ILE A 210 -3.05 -13.08 -13.35
C ILE A 210 -3.30 -14.56 -13.10
N ASP A 211 -2.59 -15.43 -13.81
CA ASP A 211 -2.64 -16.87 -13.62
C ASP A 211 -1.42 -17.34 -12.82
N CYS A 212 -1.67 -17.87 -11.62
CA CYS A 212 -0.66 -18.35 -10.69
C CYS A 212 -0.47 -19.88 -10.72
N SER A 213 -1.01 -20.59 -11.72
CA SER A 213 -0.88 -22.05 -11.88
C SER A 213 0.56 -22.54 -12.05
N SER A 214 1.47 -21.66 -12.47
CA SER A 214 2.89 -21.94 -12.64
C SER A 214 3.74 -21.19 -11.61
N SER A 215 5.01 -21.60 -11.44
CA SER A 215 5.91 -21.01 -10.44
C SER A 215 6.15 -19.50 -10.63
N GLN A 216 5.96 -18.98 -11.84
CA GLN A 216 5.93 -17.55 -12.11
C GLN A 216 4.57 -17.15 -12.70
N PRO A 217 3.88 -16.16 -12.12
CA PRO A 217 2.58 -15.75 -12.62
C PRO A 217 2.60 -15.32 -14.09
N GLN A 218 1.56 -15.67 -14.84
CA GLN A 218 1.35 -15.21 -16.22
C GLN A 218 0.33 -14.08 -16.24
N PHE A 219 0.54 -13.10 -17.13
CA PHE A 219 -0.37 -11.97 -17.31
C PHE A 219 -1.06 -12.07 -18.66
N TYR A 220 -2.36 -11.82 -18.64
CA TYR A 220 -3.16 -11.61 -19.85
C TYR A 220 -3.84 -10.25 -19.75
N ASN A 221 -3.94 -9.55 -20.90
CA ASN A 221 -4.45 -8.18 -21.00
C ASN A 221 -3.68 -7.13 -20.18
N GLY A 222 -2.45 -7.43 -19.74
CA GLY A 222 -1.61 -6.48 -19.00
C GLY A 222 -1.07 -5.36 -19.88
N GLY A 223 -1.18 -4.12 -19.42
CA GLY A 223 -0.49 -2.96 -19.99
C GLY A 223 0.88 -2.73 -19.33
N SER A 224 1.80 -2.11 -20.06
CA SER A 224 3.08 -1.61 -19.53
C SER A 224 3.36 -0.26 -20.17
N ASN A 225 4.16 0.56 -19.49
CA ASN A 225 4.73 1.77 -20.04
C ASN A 225 6.12 2.02 -19.43
N ARG A 226 6.91 2.90 -20.04
CA ARG A 226 8.29 3.18 -19.61
C ARG A 226 8.36 3.60 -18.14
N PHE A 227 7.37 4.36 -17.66
CA PHE A 227 7.31 4.76 -16.26
C PHE A 227 7.24 3.55 -15.33
N CYS A 228 6.36 2.58 -15.59
CA CYS A 228 6.23 1.38 -14.77
C CYS A 228 7.46 0.48 -14.88
N GLU A 229 8.11 0.43 -16.05
CA GLU A 229 9.37 -0.31 -16.26
C GLU A 229 10.53 0.30 -15.45
N ASP A 230 10.70 1.62 -15.50
CA ASP A 230 11.73 2.33 -14.73
C ASP A 230 11.57 2.08 -13.22
N TRP A 231 10.33 2.10 -12.72
CA TRP A 231 10.05 1.82 -11.31
C TRP A 231 10.17 0.34 -10.96
N MET A 232 9.81 -0.57 -11.87
CA MET A 232 10.08 -2.00 -11.70
C MET A 232 11.57 -2.24 -11.50
N HIS A 233 12.44 -1.60 -12.29
CA HIS A 233 13.89 -1.69 -12.07
C HIS A 233 14.32 -1.11 -10.71
N ALA A 234 13.70 -0.02 -10.24
CA ALA A 234 13.97 0.50 -8.89
C ALA A 234 13.59 -0.51 -7.79
N PHE A 235 12.50 -1.28 -7.96
CA PHE A 235 12.16 -2.39 -7.06
C PHE A 235 13.20 -3.50 -7.12
N LEU A 236 13.59 -3.95 -8.32
CA LEU A 236 14.57 -5.04 -8.48
C LEU A 236 15.95 -4.67 -7.91
N ASN A 237 16.42 -3.45 -8.15
CA ASN A 237 17.66 -2.95 -7.58
C ASN A 237 17.57 -2.84 -6.04
N GLY A 238 16.40 -2.49 -5.51
CA GLY A 238 16.14 -2.48 -4.07
C GLY A 238 16.08 -3.88 -3.44
N ALA A 239 15.87 -4.94 -4.24
CA ALA A 239 15.72 -6.30 -3.76
C ALA A 239 17.03 -6.93 -3.27
N GLU A 240 18.19 -6.40 -3.69
CA GLU A 240 19.51 -6.85 -3.22
C GLU A 240 19.67 -6.78 -1.69
N GLY A 241 18.95 -5.85 -1.04
CA GLY A 241 18.95 -5.70 0.42
C GLY A 241 17.84 -6.46 1.16
N GLY A 242 16.85 -7.01 0.44
CA GLY A 242 15.74 -7.79 1.01
C GLY A 242 14.91 -7.09 2.10
N ASN A 243 14.94 -5.76 2.18
CA ASN A 243 14.29 -5.00 3.26
C ASN A 243 12.85 -4.61 2.88
N PRO A 244 11.80 -5.15 3.54
CA PRO A 244 10.41 -4.80 3.24
C PRO A 244 10.10 -3.30 3.30
N PHE A 245 10.74 -2.57 4.22
CA PHE A 245 10.51 -1.13 4.39
C PHE A 245 11.03 -0.33 3.19
N LEU A 246 12.09 -0.80 2.54
CA LEU A 246 12.62 -0.16 1.33
C LEU A 246 11.64 -0.30 0.18
N PHE A 247 11.05 -1.49 -0.02
CA PHE A 247 10.03 -1.67 -1.05
C PHE A 247 8.81 -0.77 -0.83
N ARG A 248 8.38 -0.60 0.42
CA ARG A 248 7.32 0.37 0.73
C ARG A 248 7.74 1.81 0.40
N GLN A 249 8.97 2.20 0.71
CA GLN A 249 9.47 3.53 0.37
C GLN A 249 9.54 3.75 -1.15
N VAL A 250 10.02 2.77 -1.93
CA VAL A 250 10.02 2.83 -3.40
C VAL A 250 8.59 2.99 -3.92
N LEU A 251 7.63 2.26 -3.33
CA LEU A 251 6.22 2.35 -3.70
C LEU A 251 5.60 3.73 -3.39
N GLU A 252 5.92 4.34 -2.26
CA GLU A 252 5.47 5.71 -1.96
C GLU A 252 6.09 6.74 -2.91
N ASN A 253 7.37 6.57 -3.28
CA ASN A 253 8.02 7.47 -4.25
C ASN A 253 7.41 7.32 -5.66
N PHE A 254 7.07 6.09 -6.06
CA PHE A 254 6.34 5.80 -7.29
C PHE A 254 5.01 6.57 -7.34
N LYS A 255 4.21 6.48 -6.27
CA LYS A 255 2.94 7.23 -6.17
C LYS A 255 3.16 8.73 -6.20
N LEU A 256 4.12 9.22 -5.41
CA LEU A 256 4.40 10.64 -5.29
C LEU A 256 4.80 11.23 -6.64
N LYS A 257 5.59 10.49 -7.43
CA LYS A 257 5.94 10.88 -8.79
C LYS A 257 4.73 10.89 -9.73
N ALA A 258 3.88 9.86 -9.69
CA ALA A 258 2.64 9.84 -10.48
C ALA A 258 1.71 11.02 -10.14
N ILE A 259 1.54 11.35 -8.85
CA ILE A 259 0.75 12.50 -8.39
C ILE A 259 1.34 13.82 -8.90
N GLN A 260 2.67 13.98 -8.80
CA GLN A 260 3.34 15.17 -9.31
C GLN A 260 3.11 15.34 -10.82
N ASP A 261 3.24 14.25 -11.58
CA ASP A 261 3.07 14.30 -13.03
C ASP A 261 1.62 14.58 -13.44
N THR A 262 0.64 14.01 -12.74
CA THR A 262 -0.79 14.35 -12.90
C THR A 262 -1.04 15.84 -12.63
N ASN A 263 -0.52 16.37 -11.53
CA ASN A 263 -0.70 17.78 -11.17
C ASN A 263 -0.02 18.75 -12.15
N ASN A 264 1.17 18.39 -12.63
CA ASN A 264 1.86 19.13 -13.68
C ASN A 264 1.05 19.15 -14.97
N LEU A 265 0.51 18.00 -15.39
CA LEU A 265 -0.33 17.89 -16.58
C LEU A 265 -1.60 18.76 -16.46
N LYS A 266 -2.31 18.69 -15.32
CA LYS A 266 -3.48 19.54 -15.03
C LYS A 266 -3.14 21.03 -15.18
N ARG A 267 -1.99 21.44 -14.65
CA ARG A 267 -1.53 22.83 -14.76
C ARG A 267 -1.22 23.22 -16.21
N PHE A 268 -0.56 22.35 -16.97
CA PHE A 268 -0.25 22.63 -18.36
C PHE A 268 -1.50 22.70 -19.25
N ILE A 269 -2.50 21.85 -19.01
CA ILE A 269 -3.77 21.88 -19.76
C ILE A 269 -4.49 23.21 -19.57
N ARG A 270 -4.59 23.70 -18.33
CA ARG A 270 -5.15 25.03 -18.06
C ARG A 270 -4.39 26.16 -18.77
N GLN A 271 -3.08 26.01 -18.97
CA GLN A 271 -2.29 27.00 -19.72
C GLN A 271 -2.48 26.86 -21.23
N ALA A 272 -2.67 25.64 -21.73
CA ALA A 272 -2.87 25.33 -23.14
C ALA A 272 -4.20 25.87 -23.68
N GLU A 273 -5.21 26.07 -22.83
CA GLU A 273 -6.47 26.74 -23.18
C GLU A 273 -6.24 28.14 -23.79
N MET A 274 -5.18 28.84 -23.38
CA MET A 274 -4.92 30.22 -23.81
C MET A 274 -3.64 30.35 -24.65
N ASN A 275 -2.89 29.26 -24.87
CA ASN A 275 -1.55 29.33 -25.45
C ASN A 275 -1.13 28.05 -26.20
N HIS A 276 -0.99 28.15 -27.53
CA HIS A 276 -0.54 27.05 -28.39
C HIS A 276 0.87 26.53 -28.05
N TYR A 277 1.77 27.39 -27.54
CA TYR A 277 3.08 26.94 -27.07
C TYR A 277 2.98 26.12 -25.78
N ALA A 278 2.00 26.43 -24.91
CA ALA A 278 1.71 25.60 -23.74
C ALA A 278 1.12 24.25 -24.15
N LEU A 279 0.30 24.18 -25.20
CA LEU A 279 -0.16 22.91 -25.79
C LEU A 279 1.00 22.04 -26.28
N PHE A 280 1.98 22.63 -26.98
CA PHE A 280 3.20 21.90 -27.37
C PHE A 280 3.98 21.39 -26.16
N LYS A 281 4.09 22.18 -25.08
CA LYS A 281 4.70 21.75 -23.82
C LYS A 281 3.95 20.58 -23.16
N CYS A 282 2.60 20.59 -23.18
CA CYS A 282 1.78 19.46 -22.72
C CYS A 282 2.15 18.19 -23.48
N TYR A 283 2.17 18.27 -24.81
CA TYR A 283 2.49 17.13 -25.68
C TYR A 283 3.90 16.59 -25.40
N MET A 284 4.90 17.48 -25.33
CA MET A 284 6.28 17.08 -25.02
C MET A 284 6.41 16.47 -23.63
N PHE A 285 5.66 16.97 -22.65
CA PHE A 285 5.62 16.39 -21.30
C PHE A 285 5.04 14.96 -21.33
N LEU A 286 3.88 14.77 -21.95
CA LEU A 286 3.21 13.46 -22.06
C LEU A 286 4.10 12.42 -22.76
N LYS A 287 4.80 12.82 -23.82
CA LYS A 287 5.75 11.96 -24.54
C LYS A 287 6.95 11.55 -23.68
N ASN A 288 7.40 12.43 -22.78
CA ASN A 288 8.63 12.25 -22.03
C ASN A 288 8.45 11.73 -20.59
N CYS A 289 7.26 11.82 -20.00
CA CYS A 289 7.03 11.34 -18.63
C CYS A 289 6.95 9.81 -18.53
N GLY A 290 6.75 9.11 -19.65
CA GLY A 290 6.70 7.64 -19.70
C GLY A 290 5.38 7.01 -19.24
N SER A 291 4.44 7.80 -18.73
CA SER A 291 3.11 7.39 -18.25
C SER A 291 1.96 8.16 -18.92
N GLY A 292 2.21 8.77 -20.08
CA GLY A 292 1.26 9.64 -20.77
C GLY A 292 -0.07 8.96 -21.11
N ASP A 293 -0.07 7.64 -21.35
CA ASP A 293 -1.25 6.81 -21.59
C ASP A 293 -2.21 6.79 -20.39
N ILE A 294 -1.66 6.71 -19.18
CA ILE A 294 -2.42 6.73 -17.92
C ILE A 294 -2.83 8.16 -17.57
N LEU A 295 -1.87 9.10 -17.57
CA LEU A 295 -2.10 10.48 -17.12
C LEU A 295 -3.19 11.18 -17.94
N LEU A 296 -3.19 11.00 -19.25
CA LEU A 296 -4.17 11.64 -20.14
C LEU A 296 -5.59 11.13 -19.86
N LYS A 297 -5.75 9.82 -19.61
CA LYS A 297 -7.03 9.23 -19.21
C LYS A 297 -7.48 9.71 -17.83
N ILE A 298 -6.56 9.82 -16.87
CA ILE A 298 -6.88 10.34 -15.52
C ILE A 298 -7.47 11.75 -15.62
N VAL A 299 -6.74 12.64 -16.31
CA VAL A 299 -7.17 14.03 -16.48
C VAL A 299 -8.47 14.13 -17.28
N LYS A 300 -8.65 13.30 -18.31
CA LYS A 300 -9.88 13.30 -19.11
C LYS A 300 -11.13 13.07 -18.25
N VAL A 301 -11.07 12.11 -17.32
CA VAL A 301 -12.18 11.80 -16.42
C VAL A 301 -12.34 12.89 -15.35
N GLU A 302 -11.25 13.40 -14.79
CA GLU A 302 -11.32 14.48 -13.78
C GLU A 302 -11.80 15.82 -14.35
N HIS A 303 -11.55 16.09 -15.63
CA HIS A 303 -11.97 17.30 -16.33
C HIS A 303 -13.21 17.10 -17.20
N GLU A 304 -13.97 16.02 -17.00
CA GLU A 304 -15.19 15.74 -17.76
C GLU A 304 -16.26 16.85 -17.57
N GLU A 305 -16.15 17.67 -16.53
CA GLU A 305 -17.05 18.81 -16.28
C GLU A 305 -16.54 20.16 -16.86
N MET A 306 -15.32 20.22 -17.43
CA MET A 306 -14.73 21.46 -17.98
C MET A 306 -14.66 21.43 -19.53
N PRO A 307 -15.52 22.17 -20.26
CA PRO A 307 -15.61 22.12 -21.73
C PRO A 307 -14.32 22.53 -22.46
N GLU A 308 -13.61 23.54 -21.97
CA GLU A 308 -12.41 24.10 -22.60
C GLU A 308 -11.23 23.11 -22.50
N ALA A 309 -11.06 22.48 -21.33
CA ALA A 309 -10.08 21.42 -21.10
C ALA A 309 -10.33 20.19 -22.00
N LYS A 310 -11.58 19.88 -22.35
CA LYS A 310 -11.91 18.76 -23.26
C LYS A 310 -11.33 18.95 -24.65
N SER A 311 -11.34 20.17 -25.18
CA SER A 311 -10.78 20.47 -26.51
C SER A 311 -9.27 20.22 -26.54
N VAL A 312 -8.55 20.70 -25.52
CA VAL A 312 -7.11 20.49 -25.35
C VAL A 312 -6.78 19.02 -25.21
N VAL A 313 -7.55 18.28 -24.38
CA VAL A 313 -7.35 16.84 -24.18
C VAL A 313 -7.58 16.06 -25.48
N ALA A 314 -8.61 16.39 -26.26
CA ALA A 314 -8.91 15.72 -27.53
C ALA A 314 -7.75 15.89 -28.55
N VAL A 315 -7.21 17.11 -28.67
CA VAL A 315 -6.05 17.38 -29.54
C VAL A 315 -4.81 16.63 -29.06
N LEU A 316 -4.58 16.57 -27.75
CA LEU A 316 -3.47 15.78 -27.19
C LEU A 316 -3.64 14.28 -27.44
N GLU A 317 -4.85 13.73 -27.36
CA GLU A 317 -5.14 12.34 -27.71
C GLU A 317 -4.81 12.03 -29.17
N GLU A 318 -5.16 12.93 -30.10
CA GLU A 318 -4.86 12.79 -31.52
C GLU A 318 -3.35 12.79 -31.78
N PHE A 319 -2.61 13.77 -31.23
CA PHE A 319 -1.16 13.82 -31.38
C PHE A 319 -0.44 12.62 -30.76
N MET A 320 -0.95 12.10 -29.63
CA MET A 320 -0.40 10.89 -29.01
C MET A 320 -0.68 9.64 -29.86
N LYS A 321 -1.84 9.53 -30.51
CA LYS A 321 -2.18 8.43 -31.43
C LYS A 321 -1.35 8.48 -32.72
N GLU A 322 -1.18 9.64 -33.32
CA GLU A 322 -0.37 9.81 -34.53
C GLU A 322 1.10 9.45 -34.28
N ALA A 323 1.64 9.84 -33.13
CA ALA A 323 3.02 9.50 -32.76
C ALA A 323 3.25 7.99 -32.63
N LEU A 324 2.25 7.25 -32.13
CA LEU A 324 2.29 5.78 -32.05
C LEU A 324 2.22 5.15 -33.45
N ALA A 325 1.39 5.69 -34.35
CA ALA A 325 1.25 5.19 -35.71
C ALA A 325 2.51 5.42 -36.58
N GLN A 326 3.32 6.45 -36.27
CA GLN A 326 4.57 6.74 -36.97
C GLN A 326 5.79 5.97 -36.43
N SER A 327 5.65 5.29 -35.28
CA SER A 327 6.71 4.47 -34.68
C SER A 327 6.71 2.99 -35.10
N PHE A 328 5.81 2.61 -36.02
CA PHE A 328 5.71 1.27 -36.60
C PHE A 328 6.21 1.21 -38.04
#